data_AF-A0A3B0VY26-F1
#
_entry.id   AF-A0A3B0VY26-F1
#
_cell.length_a   1.000
_cell.length_b   1.000
_cell.length_c   1.000
_cell.angle_alpha   90.00
_cell.angle_beta   90.00
_cell.angle_gamma   90.00
#
_symmetry.space_group_name_H-M   'P 1'
#
loop_
_entity.id
_entity.type
_entity.pdbx_description
1 polymer ?
#
loop_
_entity_poly.entity_id
_entity_poly.type
_entity_poly.pdbx_seq_one_letter_code
_entity_poly.pdbx_strand_id
1 'polypeptide(L)'
;MKKVIVLVLMLVAALAWLYFERSTDSKKTSINQITFQQTNQNNLAKTPKQNADEHRLAVEALIKSQNITPKNPLMPGGERNFMAIYRDINLAKDCSPFYRNHHQTLGKYNHLEAFNISLQYKSSQQAPPNQVQALEDFVQQCLTLKSAVFFRASIDTEFPEYKFAHPVLVELRKEWHNSQPETPAEKHLDKVTKLSKQWQQSLEELLQISSGDFFYSKEERDSLEKSALQIQQQIDVIYQQTDQADWNEINKLQQQIKALSEQKNQRLPVDEEQRLSALDAFNQLTYYMEQAMYDGFPASFVTLIENLEMADHFQLKVASADYYPYSNDVIKLIPEYTPPSQHLFAYAKTQDQQVFNLLIEPASQLMLCYMGADCSAESAWVRQYCLGNKHRVSTFPDACGKSLLDFYTDDYLTPNLWLDVSELFDKMVSYYES
;
A
#
# COMPACT_ATOMS: atom_id res chain seq x y z
N MET A 1 -48.47 -43.45 -1.62
CA MET A 1 -47.87 -43.06 -0.32
C MET A 1 -46.49 -43.69 -0.06
N LYS A 2 -46.31 -45.02 -0.11
CA LYS A 2 -44.99 -45.65 0.18
C LYS A 2 -43.80 -45.09 -0.62
N LYS A 3 -43.98 -44.78 -1.91
CA LYS A 3 -42.93 -44.20 -2.76
C LYS A 3 -42.53 -42.76 -2.38
N VAL A 4 -43.46 -41.98 -1.83
CA VAL A 4 -43.20 -40.59 -1.39
C VAL A 4 -42.40 -40.58 -0.10
N ILE A 5 -42.70 -41.50 0.83
CA ILE A 5 -41.98 -41.64 2.10
C ILE A 5 -40.51 -42.02 1.87
N VAL A 6 -40.24 -42.93 0.93
CA VAL A 6 -38.87 -43.34 0.58
C VAL A 6 -38.07 -42.18 -0.03
N LEU A 7 -38.72 -41.35 -0.85
CA LEU A 7 -38.07 -40.21 -1.50
C LEU A 7 -37.74 -39.09 -0.51
N VAL A 8 -38.62 -38.84 0.47
CA VAL A 8 -38.36 -37.91 1.58
C VAL A 8 -37.23 -38.43 2.48
N LEU A 9 -37.20 -39.71 2.80
CA LEU A 9 -36.12 -40.30 3.61
C LEU A 9 -34.76 -40.24 2.92
N MET A 10 -34.70 -40.46 1.60
CA MET A 10 -33.46 -40.28 0.83
C MET A 10 -33.00 -38.81 0.80
N LEU A 11 -33.94 -37.87 0.68
CA LEU A 11 -33.61 -36.44 0.72
C LEU A 11 -33.05 -36.02 2.09
N VAL A 12 -33.66 -36.50 3.18
CA VAL A 12 -33.18 -36.24 4.55
C VAL A 12 -31.82 -36.88 4.79
N ALA A 13 -31.57 -38.09 4.29
CA ALA A 13 -30.27 -38.75 4.40
C ALA A 13 -29.18 -38.01 3.61
N ALA A 14 -29.47 -37.53 2.40
CA ALA A 14 -28.54 -36.75 1.60
C ALA A 14 -28.22 -35.38 2.24
N LEU A 15 -29.24 -34.72 2.82
CA LEU A 15 -29.06 -33.47 3.56
C LEU A 15 -28.28 -33.67 4.86
N ALA A 16 -28.53 -34.77 5.59
CA ALA A 16 -27.78 -35.12 6.79
C ALA A 16 -26.32 -35.46 6.45
N TRP A 17 -26.07 -36.15 5.34
CA TRP A 17 -24.72 -36.46 4.89
C TRP A 17 -23.94 -35.18 4.51
N LEU A 18 -24.55 -34.28 3.73
CA LEU A 18 -23.96 -32.96 3.42
C LEU A 18 -23.71 -32.11 4.68
N TYR A 19 -24.57 -32.22 5.70
CA TYR A 19 -24.39 -31.51 6.96
C TYR A 19 -23.21 -32.06 7.78
N PHE A 20 -23.02 -33.38 7.80
CA PHE A 20 -21.92 -34.03 8.53
C PHE A 20 -20.57 -33.98 7.80
N GLU A 21 -20.56 -34.01 6.47
CA GLU A 21 -19.34 -33.87 5.67
C GLU A 21 -18.77 -32.46 5.78
N ARG A 22 -19.63 -31.44 5.93
CA ARG A 22 -19.22 -30.06 6.28
C ARG A 22 -18.69 -29.92 7.72
N SER A 23 -18.98 -30.88 8.60
CA SER A 23 -18.58 -30.88 10.01
C SER A 23 -17.25 -31.59 10.29
N THR A 24 -16.64 -32.25 9.30
CA THR A 24 -15.44 -33.08 9.52
C THR A 24 -14.14 -32.54 8.90
N ASP A 25 -14.15 -31.33 8.35
CA ASP A 25 -12.92 -30.64 7.95
C ASP A 25 -12.21 -29.96 9.12
N SER A 26 -11.25 -30.70 9.67
CA SER A 26 -10.06 -30.28 10.41
C SER A 26 -10.22 -29.33 11.60
N LYS A 27 -9.77 -29.81 12.77
CA LYS A 27 -9.20 -28.95 13.82
C LYS A 27 -7.98 -28.22 13.25
N LYS A 28 -8.20 -27.05 12.64
CA LYS A 28 -7.18 -26.05 12.35
C LYS A 28 -7.69 -24.74 12.94
N THR A 29 -6.85 -24.13 13.76
CA THR A 29 -7.11 -22.89 14.49
C THR A 29 -7.54 -21.80 13.52
N SER A 30 -8.76 -21.29 13.70
CA SER A 30 -9.21 -20.06 13.07
C SER A 30 -8.63 -18.89 13.84
N ILE A 31 -7.94 -17.98 13.15
CA ILE A 31 -7.58 -16.66 13.69
C ILE A 31 -8.90 -15.98 14.08
N ASN A 32 -8.99 -15.45 15.31
CA ASN A 32 -10.20 -15.05 16.05
C ASN A 32 -11.03 -16.16 16.72
N GLN A 33 -10.40 -17.05 17.48
CA GLN A 33 -11.04 -17.47 18.73
C GLN A 33 -10.21 -16.97 19.90
N ILE A 34 -10.72 -15.91 20.56
CA ILE A 34 -10.46 -15.73 21.98
C ILE A 34 -10.76 -17.09 22.60
N THR A 35 -9.73 -17.77 23.06
CA THR A 35 -9.82 -19.06 23.73
C THR A 35 -10.52 -18.85 25.08
N PHE A 36 -11.83 -18.63 25.06
CA PHE A 36 -12.75 -19.05 26.11
C PHE A 36 -13.02 -20.56 25.98
N GLN A 37 -12.02 -21.35 25.55
CA GLN A 37 -12.10 -22.79 25.78
C GLN A 37 -12.01 -22.98 27.28
N GLN A 38 -13.10 -23.47 27.85
CA GLN A 38 -13.14 -24.09 29.16
C GLN A 38 -11.90 -24.97 29.31
N THR A 39 -11.01 -24.52 30.19
CA THR A 39 -9.74 -25.15 30.46
C THR A 39 -10.01 -26.57 30.96
N ASN A 40 -9.70 -27.57 30.13
CA ASN A 40 -9.41 -28.89 30.64
C ASN A 40 -8.14 -28.76 31.51
N GLN A 41 -8.32 -28.91 32.82
CA GLN A 41 -7.39 -28.55 33.90
C GLN A 41 -6.06 -29.33 33.97
N ASN A 42 -5.58 -29.98 32.90
CA ASN A 42 -4.42 -30.87 32.99
C ASN A 42 -3.16 -30.42 32.24
N ASN A 43 -3.13 -29.24 31.64
CA ASN A 43 -1.87 -28.63 31.20
C ASN A 43 -1.74 -27.25 31.86
N LEU A 44 -0.62 -27.03 32.56
CA LEU A 44 -0.20 -25.73 33.06
C LEU A 44 -0.28 -24.72 31.90
N ALA A 45 -1.36 -23.93 31.87
CA ALA A 45 -1.61 -22.96 30.82
C ALA A 45 -0.52 -21.88 30.93
N LYS A 46 0.43 -21.92 29.99
CA LYS A 46 1.41 -20.84 29.80
C LYS A 46 0.64 -19.52 29.71
N THR A 47 1.14 -18.49 30.38
CA THR A 47 0.52 -17.16 30.28
C THR A 47 0.67 -16.63 28.85
N PRO A 48 -0.23 -15.75 28.38
CA PRO A 48 -0.15 -15.17 27.04
C PRO A 48 1.23 -14.56 26.73
N LYS A 49 1.89 -13.99 27.74
CA LYS A 49 3.25 -13.47 27.64
C LYS A 49 4.31 -14.55 27.37
N GLN A 50 4.22 -15.69 28.05
CA GLN A 50 5.16 -16.81 27.82
C GLN A 50 5.01 -17.41 26.42
N ASN A 51 3.80 -17.47 25.88
CA ASN A 51 3.58 -17.90 24.50
C ASN A 51 4.11 -16.86 23.50
N ALA A 52 3.91 -15.57 23.77
CA ALA A 52 4.43 -14.50 22.92
C ALA A 52 5.96 -14.52 22.84
N ASP A 53 6.67 -14.75 23.95
CA ASP A 53 8.13 -14.85 23.98
C ASP A 53 8.65 -16.07 23.17
N GLU A 54 7.95 -17.20 23.22
CA GLU A 54 8.30 -18.39 22.42
C GLU A 54 8.11 -18.15 20.92
N HIS A 55 6.99 -17.52 20.53
CA HIS A 55 6.75 -17.11 19.15
C HIS A 55 7.74 -16.05 18.68
N ARG A 56 8.13 -15.09 19.52
CA ARG A 56 9.19 -14.11 19.22
C ARG A 56 10.48 -14.82 18.82
N LEU A 57 10.94 -15.79 19.62
CA LEU A 57 12.17 -16.53 19.32
C LEU A 57 12.06 -17.32 18.01
N ALA A 58 10.88 -17.87 17.69
CA ALA A 58 10.64 -18.57 16.44
C ALA A 58 10.71 -17.63 15.22
N VAL A 59 10.01 -16.48 15.28
CA VAL A 59 10.04 -15.45 14.22
C VAL A 59 11.46 -14.89 14.06
N GLU A 60 12.16 -14.61 15.15
CA GLU A 60 13.54 -14.13 15.13
C GLU A 60 14.49 -15.14 14.49
N ALA A 61 14.33 -16.44 14.80
CA ALA A 61 15.12 -17.51 14.19
C ALA A 61 14.87 -17.62 12.68
N LEU A 62 13.62 -17.48 12.24
CA LEU A 62 13.26 -17.45 10.82
C LEU A 62 13.92 -16.27 10.10
N ILE A 63 13.80 -15.05 10.64
CA ILE A 63 14.41 -13.84 10.05
C ILE A 63 15.94 -13.95 10.03
N LYS A 64 16.56 -14.45 11.10
CA LYS A 64 18.03 -14.60 11.18
C LYS A 64 18.60 -15.70 10.29
N SER A 65 17.81 -16.71 9.95
CA SER A 65 18.25 -17.82 9.08
C SER A 65 18.60 -17.33 7.66
N GLN A 66 18.02 -16.20 7.27
CA GLN A 66 18.28 -15.51 6.03
C GLN A 66 19.51 -14.61 6.29
N ASN A 67 20.62 -14.87 5.62
CA ASN A 67 21.91 -14.17 5.84
C ASN A 67 21.80 -12.68 5.48
N ILE A 68 21.19 -11.88 6.35
CA ILE A 68 21.10 -10.43 6.21
C ILE A 68 22.48 -9.88 6.50
N THR A 69 23.21 -9.47 5.46
CA THR A 69 24.42 -8.67 5.63
C THR A 69 24.02 -7.20 5.50
N PRO A 70 23.90 -6.45 6.61
CA PRO A 70 23.68 -5.02 6.52
C PRO A 70 25.01 -4.39 6.12
N LYS A 71 25.13 -3.98 4.85
CA LYS A 71 26.14 -3.01 4.43
C LYS A 71 25.55 -2.08 3.39
N ASN A 72 25.25 -0.87 3.81
CA ASN A 72 25.16 0.28 2.93
C ASN A 72 26.05 1.39 3.49
N PRO A 73 27.35 1.44 3.15
CA PRO A 73 28.00 2.72 3.05
C PRO A 73 27.47 3.39 1.77
N LEU A 74 26.87 4.57 1.92
CA LEU A 74 26.76 5.57 0.84
C LEU A 74 28.19 5.90 0.40
N MET A 75 28.79 5.09 -0.47
CA MET A 75 30.16 5.33 -0.93
C MET A 75 30.15 6.47 -1.95
N PRO A 76 30.88 7.57 -1.70
CA PRO A 76 31.12 8.57 -2.71
C PRO A 76 32.16 8.02 -3.70
N GLY A 77 31.81 7.94 -5.00
CA GLY A 77 32.79 7.88 -6.09
C GLY A 77 33.07 6.55 -6.78
N GLY A 78 32.24 5.51 -6.63
CA GLY A 78 32.32 4.26 -7.42
C GLY A 78 31.12 4.06 -8.36
N GLU A 79 31.28 3.23 -9.41
CA GLU A 79 30.14 2.68 -10.15
C GLU A 79 29.19 2.00 -9.17
N ARG A 80 27.92 2.41 -9.19
CA ARG A 80 26.91 1.90 -8.27
C ARG A 80 26.21 0.72 -8.91
N ASN A 81 26.11 -0.38 -8.17
CA ASN A 81 25.31 -1.50 -8.63
C ASN A 81 23.83 -1.11 -8.69
N PHE A 82 23.10 -1.83 -9.52
CA PHE A 82 21.68 -1.61 -9.78
C PHE A 82 20.92 -1.52 -8.46
N MET A 83 21.10 -2.47 -7.52
CA MET A 83 20.37 -2.48 -6.25
C MET A 83 20.64 -1.25 -5.35
N ALA A 84 21.84 -0.68 -5.36
CA ALA A 84 22.14 0.53 -4.58
C ALA A 84 21.34 1.74 -5.09
N ILE A 85 21.20 1.88 -6.40
CA ILE A 85 20.40 2.95 -7.01
C ILE A 85 18.91 2.75 -6.63
N TYR A 86 18.45 1.50 -6.47
CA TYR A 86 17.05 1.18 -6.10
C TYR A 86 16.72 1.76 -4.74
N ARG A 87 17.60 1.48 -3.79
CA ARG A 87 17.48 1.87 -2.40
C ARG A 87 17.49 3.39 -2.28
N ASP A 88 18.34 4.05 -3.06
CA ASP A 88 18.36 5.51 -3.14
C ASP A 88 17.10 6.11 -3.76
N ILE A 89 16.53 5.46 -4.78
CA ILE A 89 15.24 5.89 -5.34
C ILE A 89 14.16 5.83 -4.25
N ASN A 90 14.12 4.75 -3.47
CA ASN A 90 13.15 4.61 -2.38
C ASN A 90 13.41 5.63 -1.26
N LEU A 91 14.65 5.82 -0.83
CA LEU A 91 15.01 6.87 0.13
C LEU A 91 14.64 8.28 -0.40
N ALA A 92 14.85 8.55 -1.69
CA ALA A 92 14.48 9.82 -2.30
C ALA A 92 12.95 10.04 -2.37
N LYS A 93 12.14 8.98 -2.50
CA LYS A 93 10.68 9.06 -2.37
C LYS A 93 10.31 9.50 -0.95
N ASP A 94 10.91 8.91 0.07
CA ASP A 94 10.67 9.25 1.48
C ASP A 94 11.14 10.67 1.80
N CYS A 95 12.26 11.12 1.22
CA CYS A 95 12.78 12.48 1.37
C CYS A 95 11.98 13.54 0.57
N SER A 96 11.05 13.15 -0.32
CA SER A 96 10.34 14.08 -1.21
C SER A 96 9.60 15.22 -0.48
N PRO A 97 8.88 14.98 0.65
CA PRO A 97 8.25 16.05 1.41
C PRO A 97 9.27 17.05 1.97
N PHE A 98 10.36 16.56 2.56
CA PHE A 98 11.45 17.39 3.08
C PHE A 98 12.03 18.26 1.97
N TYR A 99 12.37 17.64 0.83
CA TYR A 99 12.99 18.38 -0.26
C TYR A 99 12.07 19.46 -0.84
N ARG A 100 10.77 19.17 -0.98
CA ARG A 100 9.77 20.14 -1.44
C ARG A 100 9.72 21.36 -0.51
N ASN A 101 9.62 21.13 0.80
CA ASN A 101 9.52 22.20 1.79
C ASN A 101 10.83 22.99 1.90
N HIS A 102 11.97 22.30 1.86
CA HIS A 102 13.29 22.93 1.84
C HIS A 102 13.49 23.81 0.60
N HIS A 103 12.99 23.39 -0.57
CA HIS A 103 13.04 24.20 -1.78
C HIS A 103 12.08 25.40 -1.70
N GLN A 104 10.82 25.19 -1.31
CA GLN A 104 9.79 26.24 -1.24
C GLN A 104 10.16 27.38 -0.28
N THR A 105 10.93 27.09 0.75
CA THR A 105 11.40 28.07 1.74
C THR A 105 12.82 28.60 1.46
N LEU A 106 13.40 28.30 0.30
CA LEU A 106 14.77 28.69 -0.08
C LEU A 106 15.81 28.29 0.97
N GLY A 107 15.70 27.08 1.51
CA GLY A 107 16.60 26.54 2.53
C GLY A 107 16.36 27.05 3.96
N LYS A 108 15.32 27.87 4.18
CA LYS A 108 14.92 28.32 5.53
C LYS A 108 13.93 27.37 6.22
N TYR A 109 13.77 26.15 5.72
CA TYR A 109 12.84 25.19 6.28
C TYR A 109 13.32 24.71 7.64
N ASN A 110 12.57 25.03 8.69
CA ASN A 110 12.78 24.48 10.02
C ASN A 110 11.98 23.17 10.16
N HIS A 111 12.62 22.04 9.84
CA HIS A 111 11.99 20.72 9.87
C HIS A 111 11.53 20.32 11.28
N LEU A 112 12.27 20.70 12.33
CA LEU A 112 11.91 20.41 13.71
C LEU A 112 10.65 21.17 14.13
N GLU A 113 10.55 22.46 13.77
CA GLU A 113 9.35 23.25 14.04
C GLU A 113 8.14 22.71 13.27
N ALA A 114 8.30 22.39 11.98
CA ALA A 114 7.24 21.79 11.18
C ALA A 114 6.77 20.44 11.77
N PHE A 115 7.71 19.62 12.24
CA PHE A 115 7.41 18.35 12.89
C PHE A 115 6.65 18.55 14.20
N ASN A 116 7.12 19.46 15.06
CA ASN A 116 6.46 19.79 16.34
C ASN A 116 5.06 20.38 16.16
N ILE A 117 4.84 21.24 15.15
CA ILE A 117 3.50 21.74 14.81
C ILE A 117 2.57 20.58 14.47
N SER A 118 3.06 19.60 13.70
CA SER A 118 2.28 18.42 13.35
C SER A 118 1.94 17.56 14.57
N LEU A 119 2.87 17.38 15.52
CA LEU A 119 2.67 16.66 16.78
C LEU A 119 1.67 17.38 17.69
N GLN A 120 1.81 18.69 17.85
CA GLN A 120 0.90 19.48 18.68
C GLN A 120 -0.56 19.37 18.22
N TYR A 121 -0.80 19.33 16.91
CA TYR A 121 -2.15 19.14 16.37
C TYR A 121 -2.78 17.78 16.75
N LYS A 122 -1.99 16.75 17.03
CA LYS A 122 -2.48 15.39 17.30
C LYS A 122 -2.39 14.93 18.75
N SER A 123 -1.34 15.29 19.48
CA SER A 123 -1.06 14.75 20.82
C SER A 123 -0.84 15.83 21.89
N SER A 124 -0.85 17.12 21.52
CA SER A 124 -0.50 18.23 22.42
C SER A 124 0.90 18.10 23.07
N GLN A 125 1.79 17.29 22.48
CA GLN A 125 3.13 17.01 23.00
C GLN A 125 4.20 17.53 22.03
N GLN A 126 5.36 17.88 22.59
CA GLN A 126 6.58 18.13 21.80
C GLN A 126 7.29 16.79 21.53
N ALA A 127 8.11 16.77 20.47
CA ALA A 127 8.92 15.60 20.15
C ALA A 127 9.91 15.27 21.29
N PRO A 128 9.92 14.05 21.86
CA PRO A 128 10.96 13.61 22.78
C PRO A 128 12.34 13.55 22.10
N PRO A 129 13.44 13.55 22.88
CA PRO A 129 14.80 13.66 22.34
C PRO A 129 15.18 12.58 21.31
N ASN A 130 14.69 11.35 21.47
CA ASN A 130 14.96 10.26 20.53
C ASN A 130 14.28 10.47 19.17
N GLN A 131 13.06 11.00 19.13
CA GLN A 131 12.38 11.40 17.88
C GLN A 131 13.08 12.59 17.21
N VAL A 132 13.54 13.56 18.00
CA VAL A 132 14.30 14.70 17.47
C VAL A 132 15.59 14.22 16.82
N GLN A 133 16.35 13.36 17.49
CA GLN A 133 17.59 12.80 16.94
C GLN A 133 17.32 12.01 15.65
N ALA A 134 16.33 11.12 15.64
CA ALA A 134 15.96 10.36 14.45
C ALA A 134 15.54 11.26 13.27
N LEU A 135 14.85 12.38 13.56
CA LEU A 135 14.48 13.36 12.54
C LEU A 135 15.73 14.04 11.95
N GLU A 136 16.66 14.48 12.79
CA GLU A 136 17.93 15.08 12.32
C GLU A 136 18.75 14.10 11.48
N ASP A 137 18.85 12.85 11.92
CA ASP A 137 19.57 11.80 11.18
C ASP A 137 18.91 11.54 9.82
N PHE A 138 17.57 11.50 9.76
CA PHE A 138 16.85 11.37 8.50
C PHE A 138 17.08 12.57 7.57
N VAL A 139 17.01 13.79 8.09
CA VAL A 139 17.29 15.01 7.31
C VAL A 139 18.71 15.00 6.77
N GLN A 140 19.68 14.60 7.58
CA GLN A 140 21.07 14.49 7.16
C GLN A 140 21.24 13.41 6.07
N GLN A 141 20.55 12.27 6.15
CA GLN A 141 20.52 11.27 5.08
C GLN A 141 19.95 11.85 3.79
N CYS A 142 18.84 12.59 3.86
CA CYS A 142 18.23 13.25 2.70
C CYS A 142 19.17 14.28 2.06
N LEU A 143 19.82 15.13 2.86
CA LEU A 143 20.79 16.11 2.38
C LEU A 143 22.02 15.44 1.76
N THR A 144 22.53 14.39 2.38
CA THR A 144 23.66 13.60 1.87
C THR A 144 23.33 12.97 0.53
N LEU A 145 22.16 12.34 0.41
CA LEU A 145 21.68 11.76 -0.84
C LEU A 145 21.56 12.83 -1.95
N LYS A 146 20.95 13.97 -1.62
CA LYS A 146 20.80 15.10 -2.56
C LYS A 146 22.17 15.57 -3.08
N SER A 147 23.09 15.87 -2.17
CA SER A 147 24.43 16.33 -2.51
C SER A 147 25.19 15.31 -3.36
N ALA A 148 25.11 14.02 -3.02
CA ALA A 148 25.75 12.96 -3.77
C ALA A 148 25.20 12.83 -5.19
N VAL A 149 23.87 12.90 -5.36
CA VAL A 149 23.22 12.83 -6.68
C VAL A 149 23.56 14.06 -7.52
N PHE A 150 23.53 15.26 -6.93
CA PHE A 150 23.83 16.50 -7.66
C PHE A 150 25.29 16.56 -8.11
N PHE A 151 26.21 16.14 -7.23
CA PHE A 151 27.62 16.02 -7.57
C PHE A 151 27.84 15.09 -8.78
N ARG A 152 27.21 13.90 -8.78
CA ARG A 152 27.33 12.95 -9.91
C ARG A 152 26.67 13.45 -11.20
N ALA A 153 25.51 14.10 -11.08
CA ALA A 153 24.78 14.65 -12.21
C ALA A 153 25.38 15.97 -12.74
N SER A 154 26.44 16.50 -12.12
CA SER A 154 27.03 17.81 -12.44
C SER A 154 25.98 18.94 -12.42
N ILE A 155 25.06 18.89 -11.45
CA ILE A 155 24.01 19.88 -11.26
C ILE A 155 24.52 20.94 -10.28
N ASP A 156 24.65 22.19 -10.75
CA ASP A 156 24.92 23.32 -9.88
C ASP A 156 23.79 23.48 -8.85
N THR A 157 24.14 23.72 -7.60
CA THR A 157 23.23 23.69 -6.44
C THR A 157 22.12 24.76 -6.46
N GLU A 158 22.14 25.66 -7.44
CA GLU A 158 21.20 26.78 -7.61
C GLU A 158 20.26 26.52 -8.81
N PHE A 159 19.13 25.82 -8.60
CA PHE A 159 18.06 25.75 -9.61
C PHE A 159 16.75 26.37 -9.09
N PRO A 160 16.10 27.27 -9.85
CA PRO A 160 14.86 27.93 -9.42
C PRO A 160 13.53 27.29 -9.88
N GLU A 161 13.50 26.26 -10.74
CA GLU A 161 12.30 26.07 -11.61
C GLU A 161 11.61 24.69 -11.72
N TYR A 162 11.88 23.70 -10.87
CA TYR A 162 11.12 22.43 -10.94
C TYR A 162 9.91 22.42 -10.01
N LYS A 163 8.74 22.79 -10.55
CA LYS A 163 7.46 22.80 -9.82
C LYS A 163 6.86 21.42 -9.51
N PHE A 164 7.29 20.33 -10.17
CA PHE A 164 6.55 19.05 -10.11
C PHE A 164 7.37 17.75 -9.98
N ALA A 165 8.64 17.69 -10.37
CA ALA A 165 9.49 16.50 -10.20
C ALA A 165 10.75 16.83 -9.40
N HIS A 166 11.01 16.09 -8.32
CA HIS A 166 12.17 16.36 -7.48
C HIS A 166 13.47 16.00 -8.24
N PRO A 167 14.42 16.94 -8.47
CA PRO A 167 15.59 16.69 -9.32
C PRO A 167 16.39 15.46 -8.93
N VAL A 168 16.49 15.14 -7.63
CA VAL A 168 17.16 13.92 -7.14
C VAL A 168 16.50 12.64 -7.68
N LEU A 169 15.17 12.56 -7.70
CA LEU A 169 14.46 11.38 -8.23
C LEU A 169 14.62 11.26 -9.74
N VAL A 170 14.63 12.39 -10.46
CA VAL A 170 14.81 12.40 -11.92
C VAL A 170 16.19 11.85 -12.27
N GLU A 171 17.24 12.34 -11.62
CA GLU A 171 18.61 11.89 -11.90
C GLU A 171 18.85 10.45 -11.46
N LEU A 172 18.34 10.02 -10.30
CA LEU A 172 18.43 8.62 -9.87
C LEU A 172 17.72 7.67 -10.85
N ARG A 173 16.59 8.07 -11.43
CA ARG A 173 15.88 7.26 -12.45
C ARG A 173 16.67 7.17 -13.75
N LYS A 174 17.37 8.23 -14.16
CA LYS A 174 18.28 8.18 -15.31
C LYS A 174 19.46 7.25 -15.03
N GLU A 175 20.07 7.37 -13.84
CA GLU A 175 21.16 6.49 -13.38
C GLU A 175 20.72 5.02 -13.40
N TRP A 176 19.53 4.73 -12.86
CA TRP A 176 18.91 3.41 -12.87
C TRP A 176 18.72 2.87 -14.29
N HIS A 177 18.14 3.67 -15.18
CA HIS A 177 17.87 3.26 -16.56
C HIS A 177 19.16 2.91 -17.34
N ASN A 178 20.25 3.59 -17.02
CA ASN A 178 21.55 3.37 -17.66
C ASN A 178 22.38 2.26 -16.98
N SER A 179 22.00 1.84 -15.77
CA SER A 179 22.68 0.77 -15.04
C SER A 179 22.29 -0.62 -15.56
N GLN A 180 23.18 -1.61 -15.40
CA GLN A 180 22.93 -2.98 -15.79
C GLN A 180 22.74 -3.88 -14.56
N PRO A 181 21.70 -4.72 -14.52
CA PRO A 181 21.52 -5.67 -13.43
C PRO A 181 22.50 -6.84 -13.54
N GLU A 182 23.30 -7.08 -12.49
CA GLU A 182 24.37 -8.09 -12.53
C GLU A 182 23.97 -9.37 -11.80
N THR A 183 23.46 -9.20 -10.58
CA THR A 183 23.08 -10.29 -9.68
C THR A 183 21.70 -10.89 -10.04
N PRO A 184 21.39 -12.12 -9.61
CA PRO A 184 20.05 -12.70 -9.79
C PRO A 184 18.93 -11.80 -9.24
N ALA A 185 19.13 -11.21 -8.06
CA ALA A 185 18.17 -10.30 -7.43
C ALA A 185 17.92 -9.04 -8.27
N GLU A 186 18.99 -8.44 -8.83
CA GLU A 186 18.88 -7.25 -9.68
C GLU A 186 18.20 -7.58 -11.01
N LYS A 187 18.54 -8.71 -11.63
CA LYS A 187 17.90 -9.16 -12.88
C LYS A 187 16.42 -9.44 -12.67
N HIS A 188 16.08 -10.04 -11.53
CA HIS A 188 14.70 -10.29 -11.16
C HIS A 188 13.95 -8.97 -10.92
N LEU A 189 14.55 -8.00 -10.21
CA LEU A 189 13.96 -6.68 -10.00
C LEU A 189 13.78 -5.89 -11.30
N ASP A 190 14.74 -5.94 -12.24
CA ASP A 190 14.60 -5.34 -13.57
C ASP A 190 13.44 -5.97 -14.37
N LYS A 191 13.37 -7.31 -14.39
CA LYS A 191 12.27 -8.06 -15.01
C LYS A 191 10.92 -7.64 -14.43
N VAL A 192 10.79 -7.64 -13.10
CA VAL A 192 9.58 -7.25 -12.39
C VAL A 192 9.19 -5.81 -12.67
N THR A 193 10.15 -4.88 -12.68
CA THR A 193 9.88 -3.46 -12.97
C THR A 193 9.29 -3.28 -14.38
N LYS A 194 9.81 -4.02 -15.36
CA LYS A 194 9.28 -4.01 -16.74
C LYS A 194 7.88 -4.60 -16.80
N LEU A 195 7.65 -5.72 -16.10
CA LEU A 195 6.35 -6.38 -16.02
C LEU A 195 5.31 -5.48 -15.36
N SER A 196 5.64 -4.82 -14.24
CA SER A 196 4.78 -3.84 -13.57
C SER A 196 4.35 -2.72 -14.53
N LYS A 197 5.26 -2.21 -15.37
CA LYS A 197 4.91 -1.18 -16.36
C LYS A 197 3.93 -1.70 -17.41
N GLN A 198 4.15 -2.91 -17.92
CA GLN A 198 3.23 -3.54 -18.89
C GLN A 198 1.86 -3.79 -18.25
N TRP A 199 1.84 -4.25 -17.01
CA TRP A 199 0.61 -4.47 -16.25
C TRP A 199 -0.16 -3.17 -16.01
N GLN A 200 0.51 -2.09 -15.60
CA GLN A 200 -0.12 -0.77 -15.44
C GLN A 200 -0.75 -0.28 -16.75
N GLN A 201 -0.04 -0.43 -17.88
CA GLN A 201 -0.56 -0.07 -19.20
C GLN A 201 -1.79 -0.91 -19.57
N SER A 202 -1.74 -2.22 -19.32
CA SER A 202 -2.88 -3.11 -19.58
C SER A 202 -4.09 -2.80 -18.69
N LEU A 203 -3.85 -2.39 -17.44
CA LEU A 203 -4.91 -1.94 -16.53
C LEU A 203 -5.56 -0.64 -17.02
N GLU A 204 -4.74 0.35 -17.41
CA GLU A 204 -5.23 1.62 -17.94
C GLU A 204 -6.08 1.40 -19.21
N GLU A 205 -5.64 0.54 -20.11
CA GLU A 205 -6.38 0.15 -21.31
C GLU A 205 -7.71 -0.54 -20.95
N LEU A 206 -7.68 -1.51 -20.04
CA LEU A 206 -8.89 -2.21 -19.59
C LEU A 206 -9.88 -1.26 -18.89
N LEU A 207 -9.41 -0.35 -18.05
CA LEU A 207 -10.24 0.69 -17.41
C LEU A 207 -10.87 1.61 -18.45
N GLN A 208 -10.09 2.03 -19.46
CA GLN A 208 -10.59 2.88 -20.53
C GLN A 208 -11.73 2.18 -21.29
N ILE A 209 -11.51 0.94 -21.73
CA ILE A 209 -12.51 0.15 -22.47
C ILE A 209 -13.75 -0.11 -21.59
N SER A 210 -13.54 -0.53 -20.33
CA SER A 210 -14.63 -0.82 -19.38
C SER A 210 -15.44 0.41 -18.99
N SER A 211 -14.89 1.62 -19.13
CA SER A 211 -15.62 2.87 -18.91
C SER A 211 -16.56 3.23 -20.06
N GLY A 212 -16.40 2.60 -21.23
CA GLY A 212 -17.07 2.95 -22.47
C GLY A 212 -16.56 4.26 -23.07
N ASP A 213 -16.70 4.40 -24.39
CA ASP A 213 -16.36 5.65 -25.07
C ASP A 213 -17.33 6.77 -24.69
N PHE A 214 -16.85 8.02 -24.74
CA PHE A 214 -17.75 9.16 -24.56
C PHE A 214 -18.74 9.24 -25.72
N PHE A 215 -20.02 9.47 -25.41
CA PHE A 215 -21.04 9.67 -26.42
C PHE A 215 -20.75 10.93 -27.27
N TYR A 216 -20.26 11.98 -26.61
CA TYR A 216 -19.87 13.24 -27.23
C TYR A 216 -18.38 13.28 -27.52
N SER A 217 -18.02 13.91 -28.65
CA SER A 217 -16.63 14.21 -29.01
C SER A 217 -15.94 15.08 -27.96
N LYS A 218 -14.61 15.19 -28.04
CA LYS A 218 -13.85 16.04 -27.12
C LYS A 218 -14.29 17.50 -27.24
N GLU A 219 -14.46 17.98 -28.46
CA GLU A 219 -14.88 19.35 -28.75
C GLU A 219 -16.27 19.66 -28.17
N GLU A 220 -17.22 18.73 -28.28
CA GLU A 220 -18.55 18.86 -27.70
C GLU A 220 -18.49 18.85 -26.17
N ARG A 221 -17.68 17.98 -25.56
CA ARG A 221 -17.50 17.94 -24.10
C ARG A 221 -16.84 19.21 -23.56
N ASP A 222 -15.85 19.74 -24.26
CA ASP A 222 -15.21 21.01 -23.93
C ASP A 222 -16.22 22.18 -24.05
N SER A 223 -17.11 22.13 -25.04
CA SER A 223 -18.21 23.08 -25.17
C SER A 223 -19.21 22.98 -24.01
N LEU A 224 -19.61 21.77 -23.61
CA LEU A 224 -20.51 21.54 -22.46
C LEU A 224 -19.88 22.06 -21.15
N GLU A 225 -18.58 21.83 -20.94
CA GLU A 225 -17.85 22.36 -19.78
C GLU A 225 -17.79 23.88 -19.78
N LYS A 226 -17.52 24.49 -20.94
CA LYS A 226 -17.53 25.94 -21.08
C LYS A 226 -18.90 26.53 -20.76
N SER A 227 -19.98 25.89 -21.20
CA SER A 227 -21.35 26.29 -20.84
C SER A 227 -21.61 26.17 -19.34
N ALA A 228 -21.16 25.09 -18.69
CA ALA A 228 -21.30 24.93 -17.25
C ALA A 228 -20.51 26.02 -16.46
N LEU A 229 -19.29 26.35 -16.90
CA LEU A 229 -18.49 27.42 -16.31
C LEU A 229 -19.14 28.81 -16.48
N GLN A 230 -19.77 29.07 -17.63
CA GLN A 230 -20.53 30.31 -17.84
C GLN A 230 -21.73 30.41 -16.90
N ILE A 231 -22.43 29.31 -16.63
CA ILE A 231 -23.53 29.28 -15.67
C ILE A 231 -22.99 29.48 -14.24
N GLN A 232 -21.84 28.88 -13.89
CA GLN A 232 -21.22 29.10 -12.59
C GLN A 232 -20.86 30.58 -12.38
N GLN A 233 -20.33 31.26 -13.40
CA GLN A 233 -20.07 32.70 -13.35
C GLN A 233 -21.34 33.52 -13.11
N GLN A 234 -22.49 33.10 -13.65
CA GLN A 234 -23.78 33.77 -13.38
C GLN A 234 -24.18 33.61 -11.90
N ILE A 235 -24.03 32.41 -11.33
CA ILE A 235 -24.27 32.16 -9.90
C ILE A 235 -23.37 33.05 -9.04
N ASP A 236 -22.10 33.18 -9.39
CA ASP A 236 -21.15 34.01 -8.65
C ASP A 236 -21.54 35.49 -8.67
N VAL A 237 -22.07 36.00 -9.79
CA VAL A 237 -22.60 37.38 -9.90
C VAL A 237 -23.84 37.57 -9.01
N ILE A 238 -24.74 36.58 -8.94
CA ILE A 238 -25.91 36.63 -8.05
C ILE A 238 -25.45 36.71 -6.59
N TYR A 239 -24.45 35.91 -6.19
CA TYR A 239 -23.90 35.95 -4.83
C TYR A 239 -23.24 37.30 -4.48
N GLN A 240 -22.70 38.02 -5.46
CA GLN A 240 -22.11 39.35 -5.26
C GLN A 240 -23.16 40.46 -5.08
N GLN A 241 -24.43 40.21 -5.45
CA GLN A 241 -25.55 41.13 -5.26
C GLN A 241 -26.23 40.85 -3.91
N THR A 242 -25.64 41.40 -2.85
CA THR A 242 -25.85 41.01 -1.43
C THR A 242 -27.25 41.16 -0.84
N ASP A 243 -28.21 41.81 -1.51
CA ASP A 243 -29.50 42.15 -0.90
C ASP A 243 -30.71 41.32 -1.41
N GLN A 244 -30.59 40.58 -2.53
CA GLN A 244 -31.72 39.82 -3.11
C GLN A 244 -31.28 38.59 -3.92
N ALA A 245 -30.45 37.71 -3.35
CA ALA A 245 -30.17 36.43 -4.00
C ALA A 245 -31.45 35.59 -4.13
N ASP A 246 -31.93 35.39 -5.36
CA ASP A 246 -33.04 34.47 -5.64
C ASP A 246 -32.53 33.03 -5.60
N TRP A 247 -32.74 32.38 -4.45
CA TRP A 247 -32.35 30.98 -4.24
C TRP A 247 -33.04 30.02 -5.22
N ASN A 248 -34.21 30.36 -5.76
CA ASN A 248 -34.85 29.53 -6.78
C ASN A 248 -34.10 29.61 -8.11
N GLU A 249 -33.61 30.79 -8.47
CA GLU A 249 -32.77 30.99 -9.66
C GLU A 249 -31.43 30.26 -9.52
N ILE A 250 -30.74 30.40 -8.37
CA ILE A 250 -29.49 29.68 -8.10
C ILE A 250 -29.70 28.16 -8.21
N ASN A 251 -30.74 27.62 -7.58
CA ASN A 251 -31.03 26.18 -7.65
C ASN A 251 -31.29 25.71 -9.08
N LYS A 252 -31.98 26.51 -9.90
CA LYS A 252 -32.22 26.21 -11.32
C LYS A 252 -30.92 26.20 -12.12
N LEU A 253 -30.02 27.16 -11.91
CA LEU A 253 -28.71 27.21 -12.56
C LEU A 253 -27.84 26.02 -12.14
N GLN A 254 -27.85 25.64 -10.86
CA GLN A 254 -27.16 24.44 -10.38
C GLN A 254 -27.69 23.15 -11.02
N GLN A 255 -29.01 23.04 -11.21
CA GLN A 255 -29.60 21.91 -11.94
C GLN A 255 -29.15 21.88 -13.41
N GLN A 256 -29.00 23.03 -14.06
CA GLN A 256 -28.46 23.10 -15.43
C GLN A 256 -26.99 22.66 -15.48
N ILE A 257 -26.15 23.11 -14.54
CA ILE A 257 -24.76 22.64 -14.42
C ILE A 257 -24.73 21.12 -14.26
N LYS A 258 -25.60 20.56 -13.39
CA LYS A 258 -25.70 19.13 -13.18
C LYS A 258 -26.07 18.39 -14.48
N ALA A 259 -27.10 18.85 -15.19
CA ALA A 259 -27.53 18.25 -16.46
C ALA A 259 -26.43 18.31 -17.54
N LEU A 260 -25.71 19.44 -17.64
CA LEU A 260 -24.57 19.57 -18.56
C LEU A 260 -23.42 18.62 -18.18
N SER A 261 -23.15 18.45 -16.88
CA SER A 261 -22.16 17.49 -16.38
C SER A 261 -22.58 16.05 -16.68
N GLU A 262 -23.87 15.71 -16.51
CA GLU A 262 -24.42 14.39 -16.87
C GLU A 262 -24.30 14.12 -18.38
N GLN A 263 -24.64 15.10 -19.24
CA GLN A 263 -24.44 14.99 -20.69
C GLN A 263 -22.98 14.85 -21.07
N LYS A 264 -22.09 15.70 -20.53
CA LYS A 264 -20.65 15.66 -20.79
C LYS A 264 -20.05 14.28 -20.46
N ASN A 265 -20.56 13.64 -19.41
CA ASN A 265 -20.07 12.35 -18.94
C ASN A 265 -20.88 11.16 -19.47
N GLN A 266 -21.81 11.37 -20.40
CA GLN A 266 -22.56 10.30 -21.03
C GLN A 266 -21.61 9.40 -21.84
N ARG A 267 -21.75 8.08 -21.64
CA ARG A 267 -20.92 7.05 -22.28
C ARG A 267 -21.75 6.18 -23.22
N LEU A 268 -21.11 5.65 -24.24
CA LEU A 268 -21.64 4.57 -25.06
C LEU A 268 -21.64 3.25 -24.27
N PRO A 269 -22.48 2.27 -24.65
CA PRO A 269 -22.36 0.91 -24.15
C PRO A 269 -20.95 0.36 -24.37
N VAL A 270 -20.46 -0.41 -23.40
CA VAL A 270 -19.13 -1.05 -23.47
C VAL A 270 -19.13 -2.09 -24.60
N ASP A 271 -18.05 -2.11 -25.39
CA ASP A 271 -17.76 -3.20 -26.30
C ASP A 271 -17.26 -4.40 -25.50
N GLU A 272 -18.15 -5.37 -25.28
CA GLU A 272 -17.88 -6.52 -24.41
C GLU A 272 -16.81 -7.45 -25.00
N GLU A 273 -16.72 -7.59 -26.32
CA GLU A 273 -15.71 -8.44 -26.96
C GLU A 273 -14.32 -7.83 -26.77
N GLN A 274 -14.19 -6.53 -27.01
CA GLN A 274 -12.95 -5.81 -26.78
C GLN A 274 -12.55 -5.81 -25.30
N ARG A 275 -13.53 -5.61 -24.40
CA ARG A 275 -13.32 -5.65 -22.95
C ARG A 275 -12.79 -7.02 -22.52
N LEU A 276 -13.42 -8.11 -22.94
CA LEU A 276 -12.99 -9.47 -22.57
C LEU A 276 -11.59 -9.78 -23.09
N SER A 277 -11.25 -9.36 -24.32
CA SER A 277 -9.89 -9.51 -24.85
C SER A 277 -8.85 -8.73 -24.02
N ALA A 278 -9.16 -7.52 -23.59
CA ALA A 278 -8.27 -6.72 -22.74
C ALA A 278 -8.16 -7.32 -21.32
N LEU A 279 -9.26 -7.87 -20.80
CA LEU A 279 -9.31 -8.55 -19.50
C LEU A 279 -8.42 -9.80 -19.50
N ASP A 280 -8.45 -10.60 -20.57
CA ASP A 280 -7.59 -11.78 -20.69
C ASP A 280 -6.10 -11.41 -20.73
N ALA A 281 -5.73 -10.36 -21.47
CA ALA A 281 -4.35 -9.86 -21.51
C ALA A 281 -3.89 -9.35 -20.13
N PHE A 282 -4.77 -8.61 -19.45
CA PHE A 282 -4.53 -8.11 -18.10
C PHE A 282 -4.35 -9.27 -17.11
N ASN A 283 -5.26 -10.26 -17.12
CA ASN A 283 -5.19 -11.44 -16.25
C ASN A 283 -3.92 -12.26 -16.48
N GLN A 284 -3.47 -12.38 -17.73
CA GLN A 284 -2.22 -13.06 -18.05
C GLN A 284 -1.00 -12.34 -17.43
N LEU A 285 -0.97 -11.00 -17.48
CA LEU A 285 0.09 -10.20 -16.85
C LEU A 285 0.03 -10.30 -15.32
N THR A 286 -1.17 -10.23 -14.74
CA THR A 286 -1.41 -10.43 -13.30
C THR A 286 -0.85 -11.77 -12.85
N TYR A 287 -1.18 -12.86 -13.56
CA TYR A 287 -0.66 -14.18 -13.26
C TYR A 287 0.88 -14.22 -13.27
N TYR A 288 1.53 -13.64 -14.28
CA TYR A 288 3.00 -13.61 -14.31
C TYR A 288 3.62 -12.78 -13.18
N MET A 289 2.95 -11.70 -12.77
CA MET A 289 3.39 -10.90 -11.62
C MET A 289 3.26 -11.68 -10.32
N GLU A 290 2.15 -12.39 -10.13
CA GLU A 290 1.93 -13.24 -8.97
C GLU A 290 2.97 -14.37 -8.91
N GLN A 291 3.24 -15.04 -10.02
CA GLN A 291 4.27 -16.08 -10.08
C GLN A 291 5.66 -15.54 -9.72
N ALA A 292 5.98 -14.30 -10.11
CA ALA A 292 7.26 -13.67 -9.77
C ALA A 292 7.39 -13.31 -8.28
N MET A 293 6.31 -13.34 -7.49
CA MET A 293 6.38 -13.10 -6.04
C MET A 293 7.05 -14.26 -5.30
N TYR A 294 6.95 -15.48 -5.82
CA TYR A 294 7.49 -16.70 -5.20
C TYR A 294 9.01 -16.86 -5.39
N ASP A 295 9.66 -16.01 -6.19
CA ASP A 295 11.10 -16.09 -6.47
C ASP A 295 12.00 -15.61 -5.31
N GLY A 296 11.40 -15.17 -4.18
CA GLY A 296 12.11 -14.95 -2.91
C GLY A 296 13.00 -13.70 -2.83
N PHE A 297 12.85 -12.74 -3.74
CA PHE A 297 13.62 -11.49 -3.72
C PHE A 297 12.82 -10.33 -3.09
N PRO A 298 13.21 -9.79 -1.91
CA PRO A 298 12.40 -8.83 -1.16
C PRO A 298 12.11 -7.53 -1.93
N ALA A 299 13.10 -6.98 -2.65
CA ALA A 299 12.92 -5.76 -3.44
C ALA A 299 11.90 -5.96 -4.57
N SER A 300 11.91 -7.13 -5.20
CA SER A 300 10.97 -7.51 -6.24
C SER A 300 9.59 -7.75 -5.66
N PHE A 301 9.50 -8.45 -4.52
CA PHE A 301 8.25 -8.69 -3.82
C PHE A 301 7.55 -7.38 -3.44
N VAL A 302 8.28 -6.43 -2.85
CA VAL A 302 7.75 -5.09 -2.55
C VAL A 302 7.21 -4.43 -3.81
N THR A 303 7.99 -4.45 -4.90
CA THR A 303 7.56 -3.86 -6.18
C THR A 303 6.28 -4.51 -6.71
N LEU A 304 6.19 -5.84 -6.68
CA LEU A 304 5.02 -6.58 -7.15
C LEU A 304 3.78 -6.25 -6.32
N ILE A 305 3.89 -6.31 -4.99
CA ILE A 305 2.78 -6.00 -4.09
C ILE A 305 2.32 -4.56 -4.20
N GLU A 306 3.22 -3.57 -4.29
CA GLU A 306 2.83 -2.17 -4.50
C GLU A 306 1.99 -1.99 -5.78
N ASN A 307 2.31 -2.73 -6.85
CA ASN A 307 1.55 -2.68 -8.09
C ASN A 307 0.23 -3.45 -8.00
N LEU A 308 0.25 -4.71 -7.55
CA LEU A 308 -0.92 -5.57 -7.51
C LEU A 308 -1.95 -5.09 -6.45
N GLU A 309 -1.51 -4.51 -5.34
CA GLU A 309 -2.42 -3.86 -4.40
C GLU A 309 -2.87 -2.48 -4.87
N MET A 310 -2.27 -1.95 -5.95
CA MET A 310 -2.48 -0.58 -6.42
C MET A 310 -2.24 0.45 -5.31
N ALA A 311 -1.23 0.19 -4.47
CA ALA A 311 -0.98 0.90 -3.23
C ALA A 311 0.28 1.76 -3.30
N ASP A 312 0.15 3.04 -2.94
CA ASP A 312 1.30 3.89 -2.62
C ASP A 312 1.89 3.44 -1.28
N HIS A 313 3.08 2.83 -1.33
CA HIS A 313 3.83 2.23 -0.22
C HIS A 313 3.23 0.91 0.26
N PHE A 314 3.97 -0.19 0.09
CA PHE A 314 3.65 -1.56 0.51
C PHE A 314 2.64 -1.64 1.66
N GLN A 315 1.36 -1.71 1.32
CA GLN A 315 0.25 -1.76 2.26
C GLN A 315 -0.70 -2.83 1.76
N LEU A 316 -0.46 -4.05 2.22
CA LEU A 316 -1.41 -5.14 2.08
C LEU A 316 -2.63 -4.79 2.93
N LYS A 317 -3.76 -4.50 2.29
CA LYS A 317 -5.05 -4.24 2.94
C LYS A 317 -6.14 -4.83 2.09
N VAL A 318 -7.13 -5.46 2.73
CA VAL A 318 -8.30 -5.93 1.99
C VAL A 318 -9.04 -4.71 1.47
N ALA A 319 -9.24 -4.66 0.15
CA ALA A 319 -9.87 -3.56 -0.54
C ALA A 319 -11.19 -3.14 0.15
N SER A 320 -11.29 -1.86 0.45
CA SER A 320 -12.55 -1.20 0.85
C SER A 320 -12.73 0.07 0.02
N ALA A 321 -13.99 0.42 -0.27
CA ALA A 321 -14.34 1.56 -1.12
C ALA A 321 -13.80 2.92 -0.63
N ASP A 322 -13.33 2.98 0.62
CA ASP A 322 -12.84 4.20 1.26
C ASP A 322 -11.33 4.45 1.05
N TYR A 323 -10.58 3.50 0.47
CA TYR A 323 -9.12 3.50 0.60
C TYR A 323 -8.33 3.98 -0.63
N TYR A 324 -8.83 3.85 -1.87
CA TYR A 324 -8.16 4.41 -3.06
C TYR A 324 -9.13 4.98 -4.09
N PRO A 325 -8.84 6.15 -4.71
CA PRO A 325 -9.61 6.65 -5.84
C PRO A 325 -9.48 5.74 -7.08
N TYR A 326 -8.30 5.14 -7.32
CA TYR A 326 -8.14 4.10 -8.35
C TYR A 326 -8.83 2.78 -8.00
N SER A 327 -8.92 2.40 -6.71
CA SER A 327 -9.67 1.19 -6.35
C SER A 327 -11.15 1.33 -6.63
N ASN A 328 -11.73 2.53 -6.53
CA ASN A 328 -13.16 2.68 -6.79
C ASN A 328 -13.50 2.44 -8.27
N ASP A 329 -12.67 2.93 -9.19
CA ASP A 329 -12.86 2.65 -10.62
C ASP A 329 -12.53 1.19 -10.95
N VAL A 330 -11.46 0.62 -10.40
CA VAL A 330 -11.11 -0.80 -10.64
C VAL A 330 -12.16 -1.74 -10.06
N ILE A 331 -12.57 -1.58 -8.80
CA ILE A 331 -13.61 -2.41 -8.16
C ILE A 331 -14.94 -2.31 -8.93
N LYS A 332 -15.27 -1.12 -9.46
CA LYS A 332 -16.52 -0.89 -10.16
C LYS A 332 -16.51 -1.38 -11.61
N LEU A 333 -15.41 -1.16 -12.33
CA LEU A 333 -15.31 -1.40 -13.77
C LEU A 333 -14.67 -2.77 -14.09
N ILE A 334 -13.89 -3.31 -13.17
CA ILE A 334 -13.16 -4.58 -13.29
C ILE A 334 -13.40 -5.42 -12.01
N PRO A 335 -14.65 -5.81 -11.72
CA PRO A 335 -14.99 -6.58 -10.52
C PRO A 335 -14.33 -7.98 -10.49
N GLU A 336 -13.78 -8.45 -11.61
CA GLU A 336 -13.05 -9.72 -11.71
C GLU A 336 -11.66 -9.66 -11.08
N TYR A 337 -11.06 -8.47 -10.97
CA TYR A 337 -9.72 -8.33 -10.40
C TYR A 337 -9.76 -8.55 -8.89
N THR A 338 -8.89 -9.43 -8.41
CA THR A 338 -8.72 -9.73 -6.98
C THR A 338 -7.28 -9.46 -6.58
N PRO A 339 -7.00 -8.55 -5.63
CA PRO A 339 -5.63 -8.27 -5.22
C PRO A 339 -5.05 -9.39 -4.34
N PRO A 340 -3.70 -9.53 -4.24
CA PRO A 340 -3.04 -10.55 -3.42
C PRO A 340 -3.51 -10.61 -1.96
N SER A 341 -3.80 -9.46 -1.34
CA SER A 341 -4.31 -9.35 0.03
C SER A 341 -5.66 -10.06 0.21
N GLN A 342 -6.52 -10.05 -0.82
CA GLN A 342 -7.80 -10.75 -0.80
C GLN A 342 -7.63 -12.27 -0.95
N HIS A 343 -6.67 -12.72 -1.77
CA HIS A 343 -6.28 -14.13 -1.85
C HIS A 343 -5.75 -14.62 -0.51
N LEU A 344 -4.87 -13.83 0.12
CA LEU A 344 -4.32 -14.13 1.42
C LEU A 344 -5.38 -14.12 2.52
N PHE A 345 -6.35 -13.19 2.49
CA PHE A 345 -7.48 -13.16 3.41
C PHE A 345 -8.29 -14.46 3.34
N ALA A 346 -8.61 -14.91 2.12
CA ALA A 346 -9.31 -16.17 1.90
C ALA A 346 -8.49 -17.38 2.36
N TYR A 347 -7.18 -17.39 2.06
CA TYR A 347 -6.25 -18.44 2.48
C TYR A 347 -6.08 -18.52 4.00
N ALA A 348 -5.97 -17.36 4.66
CA ALA A 348 -5.80 -17.26 6.11
C ALA A 348 -7.02 -17.74 6.90
N LYS A 349 -8.18 -17.83 6.23
CA LYS A 349 -9.50 -18.18 6.80
C LYS A 349 -9.92 -17.25 7.93
N THR A 350 -9.50 -15.99 7.87
CA THR A 350 -9.93 -14.98 8.83
C THR A 350 -11.39 -14.62 8.53
N GLN A 351 -12.25 -14.64 9.54
CA GLN A 351 -13.68 -14.38 9.35
C GLN A 351 -14.02 -12.89 9.28
N ASP A 352 -13.17 -12.04 9.87
CA ASP A 352 -13.39 -10.61 10.01
C ASP A 352 -12.32 -9.83 9.23
N GLN A 353 -12.76 -9.05 8.25
CA GLN A 353 -11.91 -8.22 7.41
C GLN A 353 -11.22 -7.09 8.20
N GLN A 354 -11.90 -6.49 9.18
CA GLN A 354 -11.32 -5.45 10.02
C GLN A 354 -10.17 -6.01 10.86
N VAL A 355 -10.34 -7.21 11.41
CA VAL A 355 -9.27 -7.87 12.15
C VAL A 355 -8.12 -8.23 11.21
N PHE A 356 -8.39 -8.83 10.04
CA PHE A 356 -7.32 -9.10 9.09
C PHE A 356 -6.54 -7.84 8.72
N ASN A 357 -7.23 -6.71 8.49
CA ASN A 357 -6.60 -5.43 8.20
C ASN A 357 -5.72 -4.91 9.34
N LEU A 358 -6.01 -5.25 10.61
CA LEU A 358 -5.16 -4.94 11.76
C LEU A 358 -3.91 -5.83 11.83
N LEU A 359 -4.02 -7.09 11.38
CA LEU A 359 -2.95 -8.09 11.45
C LEU A 359 -2.00 -8.04 10.26
N ILE A 360 -2.53 -7.75 9.08
CA ILE A 360 -1.82 -7.94 7.83
C ILE A 360 -0.65 -6.96 7.67
N GLU A 361 -0.79 -5.71 8.08
CA GLU A 361 0.29 -4.73 7.98
C GLU A 361 1.54 -5.17 8.75
N PRO A 362 1.49 -5.47 10.06
CA PRO A 362 2.66 -5.96 10.78
C PRO A 362 3.16 -7.33 10.30
N ALA A 363 2.25 -8.27 9.98
CA ALA A 363 2.66 -9.58 9.46
C ALA A 363 3.42 -9.47 8.13
N SER A 364 2.99 -8.55 7.26
CA SER A 364 3.62 -8.33 5.96
C SER A 364 4.99 -7.69 6.07
N GLN A 365 5.18 -6.76 7.02
CA GLN A 365 6.49 -6.18 7.25
C GLN A 365 7.46 -7.22 7.82
N LEU A 366 7.00 -8.11 8.72
CA LEU A 366 7.79 -9.26 9.17
C LEU A 366 8.13 -10.22 8.03
N MET A 367 7.21 -10.45 7.08
CA MET A 367 7.46 -11.23 5.87
C MET A 367 8.57 -10.61 5.01
N LEU A 368 8.61 -9.28 4.88
CA LEU A 368 9.71 -8.60 4.20
C LEU A 368 11.05 -8.74 4.94
N CYS A 369 11.03 -8.65 6.28
CA CYS A 369 12.21 -8.93 7.09
C CYS A 369 12.73 -10.35 6.84
N TYR A 370 11.80 -11.32 6.80
CA TYR A 370 12.09 -12.70 6.50
C TYR A 370 12.73 -12.84 5.12
N MET A 371 12.23 -12.18 4.09
CA MET A 371 12.86 -12.18 2.76
C MET A 371 14.21 -11.45 2.70
N GLY A 372 14.67 -10.83 3.80
CA GLY A 372 15.98 -10.18 3.90
C GLY A 372 15.96 -8.68 3.67
N ALA A 373 14.79 -8.03 3.78
CA ALA A 373 14.72 -6.58 3.82
C ALA A 373 15.29 -6.02 5.14
N ASP A 374 15.68 -4.74 5.12
CA ASP A 374 16.20 -4.07 6.31
C ASP A 374 15.07 -3.75 7.29
N CYS A 375 15.10 -4.39 8.46
CA CYS A 375 14.17 -4.17 9.57
C CYS A 375 14.86 -3.66 10.83
N SER A 376 16.05 -3.10 10.68
CA SER A 376 16.79 -2.46 11.76
C SER A 376 16.12 -1.15 12.19
N ALA A 377 16.69 -0.53 13.21
CA ALA A 377 16.27 0.79 13.70
C ALA A 377 16.27 1.89 12.61
N GLU A 378 17.11 1.73 11.59
CA GLU A 378 17.26 2.70 10.50
C GLU A 378 16.34 2.42 9.31
N SER A 379 15.61 1.30 9.34
CA SER A 379 14.69 0.90 8.27
C SER A 379 13.63 1.96 7.99
N ALA A 380 13.16 2.01 6.75
CA ALA A 380 12.08 2.92 6.35
C ALA A 380 10.81 2.73 7.20
N TRP A 381 10.50 1.49 7.59
CA TRP A 381 9.33 1.17 8.41
C TRP A 381 9.45 1.68 9.84
N VAL A 382 10.55 1.38 10.53
CA VAL A 382 10.78 1.89 11.88
C VAL A 382 10.80 3.40 11.89
N ARG A 383 11.44 4.02 10.88
CA ARG A 383 11.43 5.46 10.68
C ARG A 383 10.02 6.01 10.50
N GLN A 384 9.17 5.33 9.73
CA GLN A 384 7.77 5.71 9.57
C GLN A 384 6.98 5.61 10.89
N TYR A 385 7.22 4.61 11.74
CA TYR A 385 6.59 4.56 13.07
C TYR A 385 7.14 5.68 13.97
N CYS A 386 8.45 5.89 13.98
CA CYS A 386 9.15 6.87 14.80
C CYS A 386 8.82 8.32 14.41
N LEU A 387 8.80 8.67 13.13
CA LEU A 387 8.64 10.04 12.62
C LEU A 387 7.29 10.29 11.94
N GLY A 388 6.51 9.24 11.69
CA GLY A 388 5.29 9.32 10.91
C GLY A 388 5.56 9.27 9.42
N ASN A 389 4.51 9.33 8.62
CA ASN A 389 4.59 9.45 7.17
C ASN A 389 3.87 10.72 6.67
N LYS A 390 3.90 10.95 5.36
CA LYS A 390 3.25 12.08 4.66
C LYS A 390 1.76 12.27 5.03
N HIS A 391 1.09 11.24 5.55
CA HIS A 391 -0.33 11.23 5.87
C HIS A 391 -0.64 11.09 7.37
N ARG A 392 0.36 10.74 8.20
CA ARG A 392 0.19 10.46 9.62
C ARG A 392 1.40 10.93 10.41
N VAL A 393 1.18 11.94 11.25
CA VAL A 393 2.10 12.31 12.34
C VAL A 393 2.31 11.10 13.27
N SER A 394 3.56 10.85 13.67
CA SER A 394 3.91 9.74 14.58
C SER A 394 3.15 9.82 15.90
N THR A 395 2.70 8.67 16.38
CA THR A 395 2.21 8.46 17.74
C THR A 395 3.09 7.47 18.53
N PHE A 396 4.25 7.09 17.99
CA PHE A 396 5.08 5.99 18.51
C PHE A 396 6.56 6.39 18.64
N PRO A 397 6.91 7.27 19.60
CA PRO A 397 8.30 7.62 19.87
C PRO A 397 9.15 6.41 20.29
N ASP A 398 8.54 5.39 20.89
CA ASP A 398 9.25 4.19 21.36
C ASP A 398 9.76 3.30 20.22
N ALA A 399 9.30 3.53 18.98
CA ALA A 399 9.85 2.87 17.79
C ALA A 399 11.28 3.34 17.47
N CYS A 400 11.63 4.58 17.82
CA CYS A 400 12.92 5.15 17.46
C CYS A 400 14.08 4.37 18.10
N GLY A 401 15.01 3.87 17.28
CA GLY A 401 16.17 3.11 17.77
C GLY A 401 15.92 1.62 18.02
N LYS A 402 14.72 1.10 17.75
CA LYS A 402 14.39 -0.34 17.88
C LYS A 402 14.31 -1.01 16.53
N SER A 403 14.65 -2.30 16.46
CA SER A 403 14.29 -3.09 15.28
C SER A 403 12.76 -3.20 15.16
N LEU A 404 12.25 -3.51 13.97
CA LEU A 404 10.81 -3.68 13.78
C LEU A 404 10.25 -4.78 14.70
N LEU A 405 10.99 -5.88 14.83
CA LEU A 405 10.60 -7.01 15.69
C LEU A 405 10.51 -6.58 17.15
N ASP A 406 11.53 -5.89 17.67
CA ASP A 406 11.54 -5.46 19.08
C ASP A 406 10.42 -4.44 19.35
N PHE A 407 10.21 -3.50 18.43
CA PHE A 407 9.11 -2.53 18.56
C PHE A 407 7.74 -3.23 18.57
N TYR A 408 7.54 -4.23 17.71
CA TYR A 408 6.29 -4.98 17.65
C TYR A 408 6.00 -5.78 18.90
N THR A 409 7.01 -6.45 19.46
CA THR A 409 6.82 -7.30 20.65
C THR A 409 6.72 -6.49 21.92
N ASP A 410 7.43 -5.37 22.02
CA ASP A 410 7.64 -4.68 23.29
C ASP A 410 6.72 -3.46 23.47
N ASP A 411 6.33 -2.76 22.38
CA ASP A 411 5.63 -1.46 22.49
C ASP A 411 4.38 -1.31 21.61
N TYR A 412 4.31 -2.00 20.46
CA TYR A 412 3.24 -1.78 19.48
C TYR A 412 2.07 -2.74 19.62
N LEU A 413 2.34 -4.05 19.72
CA LEU A 413 1.29 -5.08 19.74
C LEU A 413 1.07 -5.60 21.15
N THR A 414 -0.20 -5.75 21.54
CA THR A 414 -0.53 -6.49 22.77
C THR A 414 -0.11 -7.95 22.62
N PRO A 415 0.15 -8.69 23.72
CA PRO A 415 0.57 -10.09 23.63
C PRO A 415 -0.36 -10.99 22.80
N ASN A 416 -1.67 -10.75 22.84
CA ASN A 416 -2.63 -11.51 22.02
C ASN A 416 -2.53 -11.12 20.54
N LEU A 417 -2.43 -9.82 20.25
CA LEU A 417 -2.30 -9.34 18.88
C LEU A 417 -0.98 -9.80 18.24
N TRP A 418 0.09 -9.89 19.02
CA TRP A 418 1.37 -10.48 18.58
C TRP A 418 1.21 -11.94 18.14
N LEU A 419 0.45 -12.76 18.88
CA LEU A 419 0.19 -14.15 18.50
C LEU A 419 -0.57 -14.24 17.18
N ASP A 420 -1.62 -13.43 17.02
CA ASP A 420 -2.41 -13.41 15.78
C ASP A 420 -1.57 -12.94 14.58
N VAL A 421 -0.70 -11.94 14.77
CA VAL A 421 0.25 -11.46 13.75
C VAL A 421 1.27 -12.54 13.41
N SER A 422 1.79 -13.24 14.41
CA SER A 422 2.76 -14.33 14.20
C SER A 422 2.14 -15.48 13.42
N GLU A 423 0.89 -15.87 13.73
CA GLU A 423 0.18 -16.92 12.99
C GLU A 423 -0.09 -16.51 11.54
N LEU A 424 -0.47 -15.24 11.31
CA LEU A 424 -0.65 -14.74 9.95
C LEU A 424 0.68 -14.70 9.18
N PHE A 425 1.76 -14.28 9.82
CA PHE A 425 3.11 -14.31 9.25
C PHE A 425 3.52 -15.73 8.84
N ASP A 426 3.33 -16.74 9.70
CA ASP A 426 3.64 -18.15 9.37
C ASP A 426 2.84 -18.65 8.17
N LYS A 427 1.56 -18.24 8.08
CA LYS A 427 0.70 -18.54 6.92
C LYS A 427 1.20 -17.85 5.65
N MET A 428 1.68 -16.60 5.75
CA MET A 428 2.27 -15.87 4.62
C MET A 428 3.55 -16.55 4.13
N VAL A 429 4.45 -16.94 5.03
CA VAL A 429 5.65 -17.71 4.69
C VAL A 429 5.23 -18.98 3.94
N SER A 430 4.29 -19.75 4.50
CA SER A 430 3.80 -20.98 3.86
C SER A 430 3.15 -20.73 2.49
N TYR A 431 2.46 -19.60 2.31
CA TYR A 431 1.78 -19.25 1.07
C TYR A 431 2.76 -18.82 -0.03
N TYR A 432 3.79 -18.06 0.33
CA TYR A 432 4.75 -17.49 -0.63
C TYR A 432 6.00 -18.37 -0.85
N GLU A 433 6.12 -19.49 -0.13
CA GLU A 433 7.14 -20.52 -0.37
C GLU A 433 6.62 -21.79 -1.05
N SER A 434 5.29 -21.93 -1.16
CA SER A 434 4.64 -23.07 -1.85
C SER A 434 4.57 -22.85 -3.35
#